data_AF-A0A7D4UL50-F1
#
_entry.id   AF-A0A7D4UL50-F1
#
_cell.length_a   1.000
_cell.length_b   1.000
_cell.length_c   1.000
_cell.angle_alpha   90.00
_cell.angle_beta   90.00
_cell.angle_gamma   90.00
#
_symmetry.space_group_name_H-M   'P 1'
#
loop_
_entity.id
_entity.type
_entity.pdbx_description
1 polymer ?
#
loop_
_entity_poly.entity_id
_entity_poly.type
_entity_poly.pdbx_seq_one_letter_code
_entity_poly.pdbx_strand_id
1 'polypeptide(L)'
;MNWFTGADADWVDDAIRNSGANPNATPTRESYSSWIRSLNSCNMGNAGIGSKGPYINQCLKGAPATHETETASHEYFHTVQSSTMTWSSLPHWFIEGSATFVGIHVGGNSAGEFKGTRAFTVGRWTGGLDQGIRDAVRTADANAIVQRFKDLQGSQAPGQIQTSGYALGMFLTEALVASKGFDHWVEYLTTIKSLGFAQATEKSYGLTLDQLYVKVAPYVISQLKGN
;
A
#
# COMPACT_ATOMS: atom_id res chain seq x y z
N MET A 1 -0.04 4.80 -17.92
CA MET A 1 -1.09 4.08 -17.17
C MET A 1 -2.19 3.77 -18.16
N ASN A 2 -2.63 2.52 -18.22
CA ASN A 2 -3.71 2.09 -19.10
C ASN A 2 -5.02 2.03 -18.32
N TRP A 3 -6.00 2.83 -18.71
CA TRP A 3 -7.35 2.75 -18.17
C TRP A 3 -8.19 1.90 -19.09
N PHE A 4 -8.94 0.98 -18.52
CA PHE A 4 -9.74 0.04 -19.28
C PHE A 4 -11.02 -0.31 -18.51
N THR A 5 -12.00 -0.84 -19.22
CA THR A 5 -13.28 -1.27 -18.66
C THR A 5 -13.41 -2.80 -18.68
N GLY A 6 -14.46 -3.35 -18.10
CA GLY A 6 -14.74 -4.79 -18.20
C GLY A 6 -14.85 -5.31 -19.65
N ALA A 7 -15.19 -4.45 -20.62
CA ALA A 7 -15.24 -4.81 -22.04
C ALA A 7 -13.85 -5.07 -22.63
N ASP A 8 -12.80 -4.53 -22.01
CA ASP A 8 -11.40 -4.60 -22.47
C ASP A 8 -10.62 -5.73 -21.80
N ALA A 9 -11.31 -6.64 -21.10
CA ALA A 9 -10.67 -7.67 -20.26
C ALA A 9 -9.60 -8.49 -21.02
N ASP A 10 -9.88 -8.89 -22.26
CA ASP A 10 -8.94 -9.69 -23.06
C ASP A 10 -7.72 -8.87 -23.52
N TRP A 11 -7.93 -7.58 -23.82
CA TRP A 11 -6.86 -6.66 -24.20
C TRP A 11 -5.83 -6.49 -23.06
N VAL A 12 -6.27 -6.53 -21.80
CA VAL A 12 -5.37 -6.40 -20.64
C VAL A 12 -4.35 -7.52 -20.57
N ASP A 13 -4.78 -8.76 -20.79
CA ASP A 13 -3.87 -9.90 -20.79
C ASP A 13 -2.82 -9.77 -21.92
N ASP A 14 -3.24 -9.29 -23.09
CA ASP A 14 -2.33 -9.01 -24.21
C ASP A 14 -1.36 -7.86 -23.87
N ALA A 15 -1.83 -6.79 -23.24
CA ALA A 15 -0.97 -5.70 -22.79
C ALA A 15 0.09 -6.19 -21.79
N ILE A 16 -0.28 -7.06 -20.85
CA ILE A 16 0.65 -7.68 -19.89
C ILE A 16 1.65 -8.59 -20.62
N ARG A 17 1.18 -9.45 -21.54
CA ARG A 17 2.06 -10.29 -22.37
C ARG A 17 3.03 -9.46 -23.22
N ASN A 18 2.57 -8.34 -23.77
CA ASN A 18 3.38 -7.43 -24.59
C ASN A 18 4.47 -6.72 -23.78
N SER A 19 4.24 -6.49 -22.48
CA SER A 19 5.29 -6.06 -21.53
C SER A 19 6.27 -7.18 -21.18
N GLY A 20 6.02 -8.42 -21.61
CA GLY A 20 6.84 -9.58 -21.30
C GLY A 20 6.63 -10.11 -19.88
N ALA A 21 5.43 -9.91 -19.32
CA ALA A 21 5.00 -10.41 -18.01
C ALA A 21 3.94 -11.51 -18.15
N ASN A 22 3.66 -12.22 -17.05
CA ASN A 22 2.66 -13.28 -17.00
C ASN A 22 1.29 -12.71 -16.57
N PRO A 23 0.23 -12.79 -17.41
CA PRO A 23 -1.11 -12.31 -17.05
C PRO A 23 -1.75 -13.09 -15.89
N ASN A 24 -1.19 -14.25 -15.52
CA ASN A 24 -1.68 -15.05 -14.39
C ASN A 24 -0.96 -14.74 -13.07
N ALA A 25 -0.11 -13.71 -13.03
CA ALA A 25 0.55 -13.23 -11.81
C ALA A 25 -0.42 -12.44 -10.91
N THR A 26 -1.60 -13.02 -10.64
CA THR A 26 -2.64 -12.49 -9.77
C THR A 26 -2.66 -13.25 -8.44
N PRO A 27 -3.27 -12.71 -7.37
CA PRO A 27 -3.49 -13.45 -6.13
C PRO A 27 -4.31 -14.75 -6.32
N THR A 28 -5.20 -14.78 -7.32
CA THR A 28 -6.05 -15.94 -7.64
C THR A 28 -5.37 -16.97 -8.54
N ARG A 29 -4.20 -16.64 -9.11
CA ARG A 29 -3.49 -17.41 -10.16
C ARG A 29 -4.27 -17.59 -11.46
N GLU A 30 -5.37 -16.88 -11.62
CA GLU A 30 -6.12 -16.77 -12.87
C GLU A 30 -5.60 -15.59 -13.70
N SER A 31 -5.92 -15.55 -14.99
CA SER A 31 -5.61 -14.38 -15.80
C SER A 31 -6.34 -13.13 -15.28
N TYR A 32 -5.79 -11.94 -15.53
CA TYR A 32 -6.49 -10.69 -15.21
C TYR A 32 -7.85 -10.62 -15.88
N SER A 33 -7.96 -11.04 -17.14
CA SER A 33 -9.24 -11.13 -17.85
C SER A 33 -10.29 -12.00 -17.13
N SER A 34 -9.89 -13.18 -16.63
CA SER A 34 -10.76 -14.09 -15.86
C SER A 34 -11.21 -13.43 -14.57
N TRP A 35 -10.27 -12.79 -13.85
CA TRP A 35 -10.54 -12.16 -12.58
C TRP A 35 -11.50 -10.96 -12.71
N ILE A 36 -11.32 -10.12 -13.74
CA ILE A 36 -12.23 -9.01 -14.06
C ILE A 36 -13.66 -9.54 -14.31
N ARG A 37 -13.78 -10.63 -15.09
CA ARG A 37 -15.08 -11.22 -15.42
C ARG A 37 -15.74 -11.90 -14.21
N SER A 38 -14.96 -12.54 -13.34
CA SER A 38 -15.50 -13.28 -12.19
C SER A 38 -16.03 -12.38 -11.09
N LEU A 39 -15.41 -11.22 -10.87
CA LEU A 39 -15.88 -10.26 -9.88
C LEU A 39 -17.13 -9.48 -10.33
N ASN A 40 -17.44 -9.49 -11.63
CA ASN A 40 -18.43 -8.58 -12.24
C ASN A 40 -18.22 -7.12 -11.78
N SER A 41 -16.97 -6.75 -11.50
CA SER A 41 -16.56 -5.45 -10.98
C SER A 41 -15.28 -5.00 -11.67
N CYS A 42 -15.15 -3.69 -11.86
CA CYS A 42 -14.03 -3.06 -12.53
C CYS A 42 -13.51 -1.96 -11.61
N ASN A 43 -12.75 -2.39 -10.61
CA ASN A 43 -12.27 -1.60 -9.48
C ASN A 43 -10.90 -2.12 -9.01
N MET A 44 -10.11 -2.61 -9.95
CA MET A 44 -8.85 -3.31 -9.67
C MET A 44 -7.74 -2.75 -10.55
N GLY A 45 -6.55 -2.68 -9.96
CA GLY A 45 -5.33 -2.26 -10.65
C GLY A 45 -4.28 -3.35 -10.57
N ASN A 46 -3.27 -3.24 -11.42
CA ASN A 46 -2.03 -4.00 -11.32
C ASN A 46 -0.88 -3.21 -11.90
N ALA A 47 0.31 -3.40 -11.35
CA ALA A 47 1.55 -2.95 -11.95
C ALA A 47 2.66 -3.97 -11.74
N GLY A 48 3.60 -3.99 -12.66
CA GLY A 48 4.75 -4.88 -12.57
C GLY A 48 5.84 -4.50 -13.55
N ILE A 49 6.96 -5.23 -13.48
CA ILE A 49 8.09 -5.09 -14.40
C ILE A 49 8.18 -6.37 -15.22
N GLY A 50 7.72 -6.33 -16.47
CA GLY A 50 7.90 -7.41 -17.42
C GLY A 50 9.27 -7.35 -18.09
N SER A 51 9.64 -8.42 -18.79
CA SER A 51 10.94 -8.52 -19.48
C SER A 51 11.14 -7.48 -20.60
N LYS A 52 10.06 -6.83 -21.06
CA LYS A 52 10.08 -5.78 -22.11
C LYS A 52 9.75 -4.39 -21.56
N GLY A 53 9.53 -4.24 -20.25
CA GLY A 53 9.27 -2.97 -19.60
C GLY A 53 8.19 -3.03 -18.51
N PRO A 54 8.01 -1.92 -17.77
CA PRO A 54 6.97 -1.82 -16.76
C PRO A 54 5.58 -1.73 -17.40
N TYR A 55 4.57 -2.19 -16.67
CA TYR A 55 3.17 -2.04 -17.03
C TYR A 55 2.36 -1.57 -15.82
N ILE A 56 1.32 -0.78 -16.07
CA ILE A 56 0.40 -0.25 -15.04
C ILE A 56 -0.99 -0.21 -15.68
N ASN A 57 -1.90 -1.00 -15.13
CA ASN A 57 -3.24 -1.21 -15.64
C ASN A 57 -4.26 -0.89 -14.54
N GLN A 58 -5.32 -0.16 -14.87
CA GLN A 58 -6.42 0.18 -13.96
C GLN A 58 -7.77 -0.11 -14.63
N CYS A 59 -8.54 -1.02 -14.05
CA CYS A 59 -9.94 -1.26 -14.42
C CYS A 59 -10.80 -0.19 -13.75
N LEU A 60 -11.57 0.57 -14.52
CA LEU A 60 -12.55 1.54 -14.02
C LEU A 60 -13.94 1.23 -14.58
N LYS A 61 -14.97 1.32 -13.73
CA LYS A 61 -16.35 1.49 -14.21
C LYS A 61 -16.49 2.91 -14.76
N GLY A 62 -17.30 3.10 -15.81
CA GLY A 62 -17.35 4.34 -16.60
C GLY A 62 -17.22 5.65 -15.80
N ALA A 63 -18.09 5.88 -14.81
CA ALA A 63 -17.90 6.94 -13.81
C ALA A 63 -17.39 6.30 -12.50
N PRO A 64 -16.06 6.17 -12.32
CA PRO A 64 -15.52 5.42 -11.21
C PRO A 64 -15.77 6.16 -9.89
N ALA A 65 -16.05 5.41 -8.83
CA ALA A 65 -16.00 6.00 -7.49
C ALA A 65 -14.54 6.41 -7.19
N THR A 66 -14.34 7.48 -6.43
CA THR A 66 -13.01 8.08 -6.25
C THR A 66 -11.97 7.12 -5.66
N HIS A 67 -12.40 6.11 -4.91
CA HIS A 67 -11.52 5.08 -4.37
C HIS A 67 -11.05 4.04 -5.40
N GLU A 68 -11.72 3.91 -6.54
CA GLU A 68 -11.39 2.91 -7.56
C GLU A 68 -10.11 3.26 -8.32
N THR A 69 -9.61 4.50 -8.21
CA THR A 69 -8.39 4.97 -8.86
C THR A 69 -7.13 4.77 -8.01
N GLU A 70 -7.26 4.35 -6.74
CA GLU A 70 -6.10 4.20 -5.85
C GLU A 70 -5.29 2.93 -6.15
N THR A 71 -5.94 1.88 -6.67
CA THR A 71 -5.36 0.54 -6.72
C THR A 71 -4.16 0.45 -7.64
N ALA A 72 -4.22 1.00 -8.87
CA ALA A 72 -3.06 0.93 -9.76
C ALA A 72 -1.88 1.76 -9.25
N SER A 73 -2.11 2.85 -8.50
CA SER A 73 -1.05 3.62 -7.85
C SER A 73 -0.44 2.86 -6.66
N HIS A 74 -1.26 2.15 -5.88
CA HIS A 74 -0.82 1.22 -4.84
C HIS A 74 0.10 0.14 -5.43
N GLU A 75 -0.38 -0.57 -6.46
CA GLU A 75 0.38 -1.62 -7.13
C GLU A 75 1.64 -1.08 -7.83
N TYR A 76 1.58 0.14 -8.39
CA TYR A 76 2.76 0.78 -8.96
C TYR A 76 3.85 1.00 -7.91
N PHE A 77 3.48 1.38 -6.68
CA PHE A 77 4.46 1.60 -5.64
C PHE A 77 5.21 0.31 -5.25
N HIS A 78 4.58 -0.86 -5.37
CA HIS A 78 5.26 -2.14 -5.21
C HIS A 78 6.40 -2.34 -6.22
N THR A 79 6.28 -1.79 -7.44
CA THR A 79 7.39 -1.80 -8.42
C THR A 79 8.54 -0.91 -7.96
N VAL A 80 8.25 0.25 -7.36
CA VAL A 80 9.27 1.12 -6.75
C VAL A 80 9.96 0.39 -5.61
N GLN A 81 9.20 -0.21 -4.68
CA GLN A 81 9.75 -0.98 -3.56
C GLN A 81 10.66 -2.11 -4.03
N SER A 82 10.28 -2.86 -5.06
CA SER A 82 11.10 -3.94 -5.65
C SER A 82 12.46 -3.44 -6.19
N SER A 83 12.55 -2.17 -6.58
CA SER A 83 13.79 -1.53 -7.02
C SER A 83 14.68 -1.05 -5.86
N THR A 84 14.09 -0.90 -4.66
CA THR A 84 14.80 -0.48 -3.44
C THR A 84 15.43 -1.67 -2.73
N MET A 85 14.72 -2.80 -2.60
CA MET A 85 15.18 -3.94 -1.83
C MET A 85 14.41 -5.21 -2.20
N THR A 86 15.00 -6.36 -1.91
CA THR A 86 14.27 -7.63 -1.94
C THR A 86 13.09 -7.59 -0.99
N TRP A 87 11.92 -7.99 -1.48
CA TRP A 87 10.66 -8.06 -0.73
C TRP A 87 10.79 -8.72 0.64
N SER A 88 11.58 -9.79 0.74
CA SER A 88 11.78 -10.53 1.98
C SER A 88 12.43 -9.71 3.11
N SER A 89 13.04 -8.58 2.78
CA SER A 89 13.80 -7.72 3.69
C SER A 89 13.08 -6.40 4.02
N LEU A 90 11.88 -6.19 3.49
CA LEU A 90 11.03 -5.04 3.82
C LEU A 90 9.95 -5.45 4.84
N PRO A 91 9.64 -4.61 5.84
CA PRO A 91 8.51 -4.85 6.73
C PRO A 91 7.18 -4.88 5.98
N HIS A 92 6.26 -5.76 6.38
CA HIS A 92 4.93 -5.84 5.77
C HIS A 92 4.14 -4.52 5.88
N TRP A 93 4.27 -3.81 7.01
CA TRP A 93 3.65 -2.48 7.15
C TRP A 93 4.19 -1.47 6.13
N PHE A 94 5.47 -1.58 5.76
CA PHE A 94 6.07 -0.68 4.77
C PHE A 94 5.64 -1.10 3.37
N ILE A 95 5.64 -2.41 3.08
CA ILE A 95 5.17 -2.98 1.82
C ILE A 95 3.76 -2.49 1.50
N GLU A 96 2.78 -2.88 2.32
CA GLU A 96 1.36 -2.63 2.01
C GLU A 96 0.90 -1.25 2.46
N GLY A 97 1.37 -0.79 3.60
CA GLY A 97 0.95 0.50 4.16
C GLY A 97 1.51 1.69 3.38
N SER A 98 2.77 1.66 2.94
CA SER A 98 3.28 2.75 2.10
C SER A 98 2.67 2.73 0.70
N ALA A 99 2.36 1.56 0.15
CA ALA A 99 1.60 1.45 -1.09
C ALA A 99 0.19 2.03 -0.94
N THR A 100 -0.47 1.76 0.21
CA THR A 100 -1.79 2.34 0.53
C THR A 100 -1.72 3.87 0.64
N PHE A 101 -0.68 4.38 1.31
CA PHE A 101 -0.44 5.82 1.40
C PHE A 101 -0.32 6.45 0.00
N VAL A 102 0.48 5.86 -0.90
CA VAL A 102 0.63 6.33 -2.29
C VAL A 102 -0.69 6.23 -3.06
N GLY A 103 -1.43 5.13 -2.91
CA GLY A 103 -2.75 4.96 -3.50
C GLY A 103 -3.70 6.11 -3.15
N ILE A 104 -3.81 6.44 -1.87
CA ILE A 104 -4.68 7.53 -1.39
C ILE A 104 -4.24 8.90 -1.96
N HIS A 105 -2.92 9.17 -1.98
CA HIS A 105 -2.40 10.50 -2.33
C HIS A 105 -2.21 10.75 -3.82
N VAL A 106 -2.07 9.69 -4.63
CA VAL A 106 -1.80 9.76 -6.08
C VAL A 106 -2.99 9.26 -6.90
N GLY A 107 -3.96 8.58 -6.28
CA GLY A 107 -5.16 8.11 -6.98
C GLY A 107 -6.15 9.21 -7.36
N GLY A 108 -6.17 10.33 -6.65
CA GLY A 108 -7.12 11.43 -6.89
C GLY A 108 -6.49 12.61 -7.65
N ASN A 109 -7.28 13.27 -8.50
CA ASN A 109 -6.92 14.47 -9.26
C ASN A 109 -7.52 15.77 -8.69
N SER A 110 -8.25 15.68 -7.57
CA SER A 110 -8.80 16.84 -6.87
C SER A 110 -8.81 16.64 -5.36
N ALA A 111 -8.93 17.74 -4.61
CA ALA A 111 -9.05 17.69 -3.15
C ALA A 111 -10.31 16.91 -2.68
N GLY A 112 -11.39 16.97 -3.46
CA GLY A 112 -12.62 16.21 -3.18
C GLY A 112 -12.41 14.72 -3.37
N GLU A 113 -11.74 14.33 -4.46
CA GLU A 113 -11.38 12.93 -4.73
C GLU A 113 -10.45 12.37 -3.66
N PHE A 114 -9.39 13.11 -3.30
CA PHE A 114 -8.51 12.75 -2.19
C PHE A 114 -9.28 12.49 -0.89
N LYS A 115 -10.19 13.40 -0.51
CA LYS A 115 -10.98 13.24 0.73
C LYS A 115 -11.86 11.99 0.68
N GLY A 116 -12.53 11.74 -0.45
CA GLY A 116 -13.38 10.57 -0.65
C GLY A 116 -12.58 9.27 -0.59
N THR A 117 -11.45 9.21 -1.30
CA THR A 117 -10.55 8.06 -1.32
C THR A 117 -10.00 7.78 0.06
N ARG A 118 -9.44 8.79 0.75
CA ARG A 118 -8.93 8.62 2.11
C ARG A 118 -10.00 8.08 3.06
N ALA A 119 -11.20 8.66 3.08
CA ALA A 119 -12.27 8.24 3.97
C ALA A 119 -12.66 6.77 3.73
N PHE A 120 -12.82 6.39 2.46
CA PHE A 120 -13.15 5.02 2.09
C PHE A 120 -12.05 4.02 2.48
N THR A 121 -10.79 4.32 2.13
CA THR A 121 -9.66 3.42 2.32
C THR A 121 -9.32 3.23 3.78
N VAL A 122 -9.36 4.32 4.55
CA VAL A 122 -9.21 4.24 6.01
C VAL A 122 -10.35 3.42 6.62
N GLY A 123 -11.60 3.64 6.21
CA GLY A 123 -12.75 2.86 6.69
C GLY A 123 -12.62 1.37 6.37
N ARG A 124 -12.24 1.02 5.13
CA ARG A 124 -12.00 -0.37 4.68
C ARG A 124 -10.99 -1.07 5.59
N TRP A 125 -9.80 -0.47 5.78
CA TRP A 125 -8.73 -1.13 6.51
C TRP A 125 -8.97 -1.13 8.02
N THR A 126 -9.59 -0.08 8.57
CA THR A 126 -9.96 -0.03 9.99
C THR A 126 -11.03 -1.07 10.32
N GLY A 127 -12.03 -1.25 9.43
CA GLY A 127 -13.07 -2.28 9.57
C GLY A 127 -12.52 -3.71 9.59
N GLY A 128 -11.42 -3.96 8.87
CA GLY A 128 -10.76 -5.26 8.80
C GLY A 128 -9.70 -5.54 9.87
N LEU A 129 -9.47 -4.62 10.82
CA LEU A 129 -8.55 -4.87 11.95
C LEU A 129 -9.04 -6.04 12.81
N ASP A 130 -8.15 -6.70 13.55
CA ASP A 130 -8.57 -7.68 14.57
C ASP A 130 -9.05 -7.00 15.85
N GLN A 131 -9.71 -7.77 16.71
CA GLN A 131 -10.28 -7.26 17.95
C GLN A 131 -9.23 -6.67 18.90
N GLY A 132 -8.03 -7.26 18.97
CA GLY A 132 -6.96 -6.78 19.85
C GLY A 132 -6.51 -5.37 19.48
N ILE A 133 -6.35 -5.08 18.19
CA ILE A 133 -5.99 -3.73 17.73
C ILE A 133 -7.15 -2.76 17.87
N ARG A 134 -8.39 -3.18 17.61
CA ARG A 134 -9.57 -2.34 17.90
C ARG A 134 -9.66 -1.93 19.36
N ASP A 135 -9.42 -2.87 20.28
CA ASP A 135 -9.39 -2.59 21.71
C ASP A 135 -8.24 -1.68 22.10
N ALA A 136 -7.03 -1.93 21.57
CA ALA A 136 -5.88 -1.06 21.79
C ALA A 136 -6.14 0.39 21.34
N VAL A 137 -6.76 0.57 20.18
CA VAL A 137 -7.19 1.90 19.71
C VAL A 137 -8.18 2.49 20.70
N ARG A 138 -9.25 1.78 21.07
CA ARG A 138 -10.29 2.25 22.00
C ARG A 138 -9.69 2.70 23.35
N THR A 139 -8.81 1.90 23.94
CA THR A 139 -8.17 2.18 25.24
C THR A 139 -6.93 3.07 25.14
N ALA A 140 -6.54 3.50 23.95
CA ALA A 140 -5.30 4.25 23.68
C ALA A 140 -4.03 3.52 24.15
N ASP A 141 -3.99 2.20 24.04
CA ASP A 141 -2.83 1.37 24.36
C ASP A 141 -1.77 1.47 23.25
N ALA A 142 -0.84 2.42 23.42
CA ALA A 142 0.28 2.59 22.50
C ALA A 142 1.23 1.39 22.47
N ASN A 143 1.37 0.64 23.57
CA ASN A 143 2.29 -0.50 23.62
C ASN A 143 1.78 -1.64 22.73
N ALA A 144 0.48 -1.88 22.71
CA ALA A 144 -0.12 -2.85 21.80
C ALA A 144 0.08 -2.48 20.32
N ILE A 145 0.01 -1.18 19.98
CA ILE A 145 0.31 -0.70 18.62
C ILE A 145 1.80 -0.87 18.27
N VAL A 146 2.70 -0.55 19.19
CA VAL A 146 4.15 -0.77 19.02
C VAL A 146 4.44 -2.25 18.80
N GLN A 147 3.86 -3.14 19.62
CA GLN A 147 4.03 -4.58 19.47
C GLN A 147 3.52 -5.05 18.11
N ARG A 148 2.38 -4.54 17.64
CA ARG A 148 1.87 -4.90 16.31
C ARG A 148 2.80 -4.46 15.19
N PHE A 149 3.45 -3.31 15.27
CA PHE A 149 4.48 -2.93 14.28
C PHE A 149 5.67 -3.88 14.28
N LYS A 150 6.06 -4.43 15.45
CA LYS A 150 7.11 -5.46 15.55
C LYS A 150 6.67 -6.75 14.90
N ASP A 151 5.44 -7.19 15.12
CA ASP A 151 4.88 -8.39 14.47
C ASP A 151 4.83 -8.24 12.93
N LEU A 152 4.73 -7.00 12.43
CA LEU A 152 4.73 -6.64 11.02
C LEU A 152 6.14 -6.35 10.43
N GLN A 153 7.23 -6.59 11.18
CA GLN A 153 8.60 -6.42 10.66
C GLN A 153 9.00 -7.50 9.66
N GLY A 154 8.36 -8.67 9.70
CA GLY A 154 8.48 -9.66 8.63
C GLY A 154 7.84 -9.16 7.33
N SER A 155 8.35 -9.61 6.19
CA SER A 155 7.77 -9.31 4.87
C SER A 155 6.43 -9.99 4.61
N GLN A 156 6.20 -11.11 5.31
CA GLN A 156 4.95 -11.85 5.30
C GLN A 156 4.33 -11.72 6.69
N ALA A 157 3.11 -11.19 6.71
CA ALA A 157 2.30 -11.14 7.91
C ALA A 157 1.33 -12.33 7.90
N PRO A 158 1.11 -13.03 9.04
CA PRO A 158 0.02 -13.98 9.14
C PRO A 158 -1.30 -13.32 8.70
N GLY A 159 -2.15 -14.06 7.98
CA GLY A 159 -3.38 -13.49 7.39
C GLY A 159 -4.28 -12.76 8.41
N GLN A 160 -4.24 -13.16 9.68
CA GLN A 160 -4.97 -12.52 10.78
C GLN A 160 -4.53 -11.07 11.07
N ILE A 161 -3.29 -10.71 10.75
CA ILE A 161 -2.73 -9.39 11.05
C ILE A 161 -2.37 -8.61 9.79
N GLN A 162 -2.59 -9.18 8.59
CA GLN A 162 -2.26 -8.56 7.30
C GLN A 162 -2.92 -7.18 7.15
N THR A 163 -4.20 -7.06 7.54
CA THR A 163 -4.93 -5.77 7.52
C THR A 163 -4.24 -4.69 8.37
N SER A 164 -3.55 -5.07 9.45
CA SER A 164 -2.76 -4.10 10.23
C SER A 164 -1.58 -3.53 9.44
N GLY A 165 -1.03 -4.28 8.49
CA GLY A 165 0.01 -3.78 7.57
C GLY A 165 -0.47 -2.58 6.77
N TYR A 166 -1.65 -2.69 6.17
CA TYR A 166 -2.31 -1.59 5.46
C TYR A 166 -2.68 -0.45 6.42
N ALA A 167 -3.45 -0.75 7.47
CA ALA A 167 -4.04 0.27 8.35
C ALA A 167 -3.00 1.06 9.15
N LEU A 168 -2.06 0.37 9.80
CA LEU A 168 -1.05 1.03 10.62
C LEU A 168 0.06 1.61 9.74
N GLY A 169 0.44 0.89 8.69
CA GLY A 169 1.54 1.29 7.81
C GLY A 169 1.23 2.53 6.96
N MET A 170 -0.02 2.75 6.55
CA MET A 170 -0.38 4.00 5.83
C MET A 170 -0.17 5.23 6.71
N PHE A 171 -0.54 5.17 7.99
CA PHE A 171 -0.33 6.28 8.92
C PHE A 171 1.12 6.40 9.37
N LEU A 172 1.86 5.29 9.50
CA LEU A 172 3.30 5.38 9.73
C LEU A 172 3.99 6.09 8.56
N THR A 173 3.62 5.75 7.32
CA THR A 173 4.13 6.42 6.11
C THR A 173 3.73 7.90 6.07
N GLU A 174 2.47 8.21 6.36
CA GLU A 174 1.97 9.60 6.48
C GLU A 174 2.81 10.39 7.50
N ALA A 175 3.14 9.81 8.65
CA ALA A 175 3.97 10.45 9.66
C ALA A 175 5.42 10.67 9.19
N LEU A 176 6.03 9.73 8.46
CA LEU A 176 7.37 9.89 7.90
C LEU A 176 7.39 11.06 6.90
N VAL A 177 6.44 11.08 5.96
CA VAL A 177 6.29 12.16 4.97
C VAL A 177 6.00 13.49 5.65
N ALA A 178 5.10 13.53 6.63
CA ALA A 178 4.77 14.76 7.35
C ALA A 178 5.96 15.31 8.15
N SER A 179 6.87 14.45 8.61
CA SER A 179 8.02 14.86 9.43
C SER A 179 9.12 15.58 8.65
N LYS A 180 9.32 15.23 7.37
CA LYS A 180 10.47 15.70 6.57
C LYS A 180 10.14 16.03 5.10
N GLY A 181 8.90 15.88 4.67
CA GLY A 181 8.45 16.11 3.30
C GLY A 181 8.53 14.86 2.42
N PHE A 182 7.83 14.92 1.29
CA PHE A 182 7.75 13.82 0.32
C PHE A 182 9.10 13.58 -0.38
N ASP A 183 9.83 14.64 -0.74
CA ASP A 183 11.14 14.52 -1.38
C ASP A 183 12.14 13.75 -0.50
N HIS A 184 12.18 14.07 0.80
CA HIS A 184 13.00 13.33 1.76
C HIS A 184 12.58 11.87 1.88
N TRP A 185 11.28 11.58 1.81
CA TRP A 185 10.79 10.20 1.81
C TRP A 185 11.20 9.43 0.55
N VAL A 186 11.22 10.07 -0.62
CA VAL A 186 11.74 9.49 -1.87
C VAL A 186 13.26 9.23 -1.77
N GLU A 187 14.02 10.17 -1.21
CA GLU A 187 15.46 9.96 -0.93
C GLU A 187 15.70 8.80 0.05
N TYR A 188 14.80 8.63 1.03
CA TYR A 188 14.83 7.51 1.96
C TYR A 188 14.70 6.16 1.22
N LEU A 189 13.84 6.05 0.20
CA LEU A 189 13.73 4.85 -0.64
C LEU A 189 15.07 4.47 -1.31
N THR A 190 15.82 5.48 -1.76
CA THR A 190 17.16 5.28 -2.33
C THR A 190 18.19 4.89 -1.26
N THR A 191 18.04 5.42 -0.06
CA THR A 191 18.92 5.09 1.08
C THR A 191 18.71 3.66 1.55
N ILE A 192 17.47 3.13 1.54
CA ILE A 192 17.14 1.72 1.82
C ILE A 192 17.99 0.80 0.95
N LYS A 193 18.05 1.08 -0.37
CA LYS A 193 18.84 0.30 -1.32
C LYS A 193 20.32 0.19 -0.97
N SER A 194 20.87 1.24 -0.36
CA SER A 194 22.29 1.32 -0.06
C SER A 194 22.65 0.72 1.31
N LEU A 195 21.75 0.83 2.30
CA LEU A 195 22.08 0.53 3.70
C LEU A 195 21.24 -0.59 4.34
N GLY A 196 20.19 -1.09 3.71
CA GLY A 196 19.22 -1.91 4.44
C GLY A 196 18.15 -1.05 5.12
N PHE A 197 16.97 -1.62 5.33
CA PHE A 197 15.80 -0.88 5.81
C PHE A 197 16.03 -0.21 7.19
N ALA A 198 16.54 -0.96 8.17
CA ALA A 198 16.73 -0.46 9.53
C ALA A 198 17.79 0.65 9.61
N GLN A 199 18.96 0.44 8.99
CA GLN A 199 20.03 1.45 8.97
C GLN A 199 19.63 2.69 8.16
N ALA A 200 18.90 2.51 7.06
CA ALA A 200 18.36 3.64 6.30
C ALA A 200 17.33 4.44 7.12
N THR A 201 16.49 3.78 7.92
CA THR A 201 15.53 4.45 8.81
C THR A 201 16.28 5.33 9.80
N GLU A 202 17.27 4.77 10.47
CA GLU A 202 18.08 5.49 11.47
C GLU A 202 18.84 6.66 10.84
N LYS A 203 19.49 6.44 9.70
CA LYS A 203 20.18 7.53 8.98
C LYS A 203 19.24 8.63 8.53
N SER A 204 18.07 8.28 8.00
CA SER A 204 17.17 9.24 7.35
C SER A 204 16.31 10.01 8.35
N TYR A 205 15.92 9.39 9.47
CA TYR A 205 15.00 9.98 10.45
C TYR A 205 15.62 10.18 11.83
N GLY A 206 16.84 9.70 12.07
CA GLY A 206 17.51 9.80 13.38
C GLY A 206 16.89 8.94 14.47
N LEU A 207 16.15 7.88 14.07
CA LEU A 207 15.43 7.00 14.98
C LEU A 207 15.66 5.55 14.57
N THR A 208 15.96 4.68 15.53
CA THR A 208 15.84 3.23 15.30
C THR A 208 14.39 2.85 15.02
N LEU A 209 14.15 1.66 14.44
CA LEU A 209 12.77 1.20 14.20
C LEU A 209 11.92 1.15 15.47
N ASP A 210 12.50 0.68 16.58
CA ASP A 210 11.80 0.64 17.87
C ASP A 210 11.42 2.04 18.36
N GLN A 211 12.34 3.02 18.23
CA GLN A 211 12.05 4.40 18.58
C GLN A 211 11.00 5.02 17.65
N LEU A 212 11.05 4.71 16.36
CA LEU A 212 10.04 5.15 15.38
C LEU A 212 8.66 4.63 15.77
N TYR A 213 8.53 3.35 16.09
CA TYR A 213 7.25 2.74 16.46
C TYR A 213 6.67 3.37 17.72
N VAL A 214 7.49 3.57 18.75
CA VAL A 214 7.05 4.26 19.99
C VAL A 214 6.58 5.67 19.68
N LYS A 215 7.31 6.39 18.83
CA LYS A 215 6.99 7.78 18.48
C LYS A 215 5.71 7.92 17.66
N VAL A 216 5.44 6.97 16.76
CA VAL A 216 4.31 7.06 15.83
C VAL A 216 3.01 6.48 16.38
N ALA A 217 3.08 5.56 17.34
CA ALA A 217 1.90 4.87 17.88
C ALA A 217 0.77 5.81 18.37
N PRO A 218 1.04 6.90 19.12
CA PRO A 218 -0.02 7.84 19.53
C PRO A 218 -0.74 8.50 18.34
N TYR A 219 0.02 8.83 17.29
CA TYR A 219 -0.55 9.42 16.08
C TYR A 219 -1.42 8.40 15.32
N VAL A 220 -0.96 7.16 15.16
CA VAL A 220 -1.75 6.08 14.55
C VAL A 220 -3.06 5.86 15.28
N ILE A 221 -3.03 5.83 16.63
CA ILE A 221 -4.25 5.74 17.45
C ILE A 221 -5.18 6.92 17.17
N SER A 222 -4.65 8.15 17.10
CA SER A 222 -5.46 9.33 16.82
C SER A 222 -6.17 9.26 15.47
N GLN A 223 -5.49 8.73 14.45
CA GLN A 223 -6.06 8.56 13.12
C GLN A 223 -7.14 7.46 13.14
N LEU A 224 -6.87 6.32 13.77
CA LEU A 224 -7.85 5.23 13.82
C LEU A 224 -9.08 5.53 14.69
N LYS A 225 -8.97 6.40 15.70
CA LYS A 225 -10.13 6.86 16.49
C LYS A 225 -11.01 7.87 15.76
N GLY A 226 -10.42 8.65 14.85
CA GLY A 226 -11.10 9.74 14.15
C GLY A 226 -11.89 9.31 12.92
N ASN A 227 -11.98 8.01 12.66
CA ASN A 227 -12.70 7.39 11.54
C ASN A 227 -13.65 6.31 12.07
#